data_AF-R9AYF1-F1
#
_entry.id   AF-R9AYF1-F1
#
_cell.length_a   1.000
_cell.length_b   1.000
_cell.length_c   1.000
_cell.angle_alpha   90.00
_cell.angle_beta   90.00
_cell.angle_gamma   90.00
#
_symmetry.space_group_name_H-M   'P 1'
#
loop_
_entity.id
_entity.type
_entity.pdbx_description
1 polymer ?
#
loop_
_entity_poly.entity_id
_entity_poly.type
_entity_poly.pdbx_seq_one_letter_code
_entity_poly.pdbx_strand_id
1 'polypeptide(L)'
;MIAFSHLAGHWELYVNDMDNPFASGNIGAILGQFSLAYVGRILADFDGYVNMQNLDDVAYRIKFVPISDAFYTLNPDVVNSSFIEHEDGSLTFCLNPTPTT
;
A
#
# COMPACT_ATOMS: atom_id res chain seq x y z
N MET A 1 1.24 -5.15 8.74
CA MET A 1 2.19 -4.33 7.95
C MET A 1 2.51 -5.04 6.65
N ILE A 2 3.07 -4.34 5.67
CA ILE A 2 3.68 -4.90 4.46
C ILE A 2 4.89 -4.06 4.09
N ALA A 3 5.89 -4.67 3.45
CA ALA A 3 7.03 -3.94 2.92
C ALA A 3 7.40 -4.42 1.52
N PHE A 4 7.77 -3.48 0.66
CA PHE A 4 8.31 -3.73 -0.67
C PHE A 4 9.77 -3.25 -0.72
N SER A 5 10.66 -4.14 -1.14
CA SER A 5 12.05 -3.81 -1.43
C SER A 5 12.16 -2.82 -2.58
N HIS A 6 11.23 -2.91 -3.53
CA HIS A 6 11.01 -1.91 -4.57
C HIS A 6 9.52 -1.82 -4.88
N LEU A 7 9.02 -0.61 -5.10
CA LEU A 7 7.71 -0.36 -5.72
C LEU A 7 7.88 0.91 -6.53
N ALA A 8 7.57 0.86 -7.83
CA ALA A 8 7.82 1.97 -8.75
C ALA A 8 6.92 1.89 -9.98
N GLY A 9 6.93 2.95 -10.78
CA GLY A 9 5.98 3.15 -11.89
C GLY A 9 4.73 3.90 -11.47
N HIS A 10 3.73 3.85 -12.34
CA HIS A 10 2.43 4.47 -12.15
C HIS A 10 1.40 3.45 -11.70
N TRP A 11 0.65 3.82 -10.66
CA TRP A 11 -0.34 2.98 -10.02
C TRP A 11 -1.62 3.76 -9.77
N GLU A 12 -2.72 3.05 -9.55
CA GLU A 12 -3.87 3.56 -8.81
C GLU A 12 -3.89 2.90 -7.44
N LEU A 13 -4.15 3.69 -6.40
CA LEU A 13 -4.31 3.21 -5.04
C LEU A 13 -5.80 3.26 -4.66
N TYR A 14 -6.33 2.13 -4.22
CA TYR A 14 -7.68 2.00 -3.67
C TYR A 14 -7.59 1.59 -2.19
N VAL A 15 -8.53 2.08 -1.40
CA VAL A 15 -8.65 1.79 0.04
C VAL A 15 -10.05 1.27 0.30
N ASN A 16 -10.18 0.20 1.07
CA ASN A 16 -11.46 -0.40 1.49
C ASN A 16 -12.45 -0.63 0.35
N ASP A 17 -11.95 -1.09 -0.80
CA ASP A 17 -12.75 -1.41 -1.99
C ASP A 17 -13.61 -0.24 -2.52
N MET A 18 -13.15 1.00 -2.35
CA MET A 18 -13.82 2.18 -2.94
C MET A 18 -13.98 2.06 -4.46
N ASP A 19 -15.08 2.59 -5.00
CA ASP A 19 -15.38 2.56 -6.45
C ASP A 19 -14.41 3.41 -7.29
N ASN A 20 -13.77 4.40 -6.69
CA ASN A 20 -12.80 5.28 -7.34
C ASN A 20 -11.44 5.18 -6.64
N PRO A 21 -10.32 5.35 -7.37
CA PRO A 21 -9.01 5.35 -6.75
C PRO A 21 -8.89 6.53 -5.79
N PHE A 22 -8.31 6.28 -4.62
CA PHE A 22 -7.89 7.32 -3.68
C PHE A 22 -6.90 8.28 -4.35
N ALA A 23 -5.93 7.73 -5.08
CA ALA A 23 -4.94 8.48 -5.84
C ALA A 23 -4.43 7.67 -7.04
N SER A 24 -3.95 8.37 -8.06
CA SER A 24 -3.39 7.80 -9.27
C SER A 24 -2.16 8.60 -9.72
N GLY A 25 -1.11 7.93 -10.15
CA GLY A 25 0.14 8.57 -10.57
C GLY A 25 1.39 7.78 -10.19
N ASN A 26 2.54 8.46 -10.16
CA ASN A 26 3.79 7.85 -9.71
C ASN A 26 3.70 7.44 -8.23
N ILE A 27 4.23 6.27 -7.87
CA ILE A 27 4.11 5.72 -6.52
C ILE A 27 4.56 6.69 -5.40
N GLY A 28 5.63 7.46 -5.61
CA GLY A 28 6.12 8.39 -4.58
C GLY A 28 5.12 9.50 -4.29
N ALA A 29 4.44 10.00 -5.33
CA ALA A 29 3.39 11.00 -5.19
C ALA A 29 2.13 10.42 -4.52
N ILE A 30 1.73 9.20 -4.90
CA ILE A 30 0.60 8.49 -4.28
C ILE A 30 0.86 8.28 -2.79
N LEU A 31 2.02 7.73 -2.43
CA LEU A 31 2.36 7.48 -1.04
C LEU A 31 2.48 8.79 -0.26
N GLY A 32 3.06 9.84 -0.83
CA GLY A 32 3.08 11.17 -0.20
C GLY A 32 1.68 11.70 0.13
N GLN A 33 0.71 11.58 -0.79
CA GLN A 33 -0.68 11.97 -0.54
C GLN A 33 -1.36 11.06 0.49
N PHE A 34 -1.11 9.76 0.40
CA PHE A 34 -1.69 8.77 1.30
C PHE A 34 -1.21 8.96 2.73
N SER A 35 0.10 9.18 2.94
CA SER A 35 0.68 9.44 4.27
C SER A 35 0.12 10.72 4.90
N LEU A 36 -0.18 11.74 4.10
CA LEU A 36 -0.83 12.97 4.57
C LEU A 36 -2.32 12.78 4.92
N ALA A 37 -3.05 11.94 4.18
CA ALA A 37 -4.46 11.69 4.43
C ALA A 37 -4.70 10.76 5.65
N TYR A 38 -3.77 9.84 5.91
CA TYR A 38 -3.84 8.86 6.99
C TYR A 38 -2.83 9.14 8.12
N VAL A 39 -2.46 10.41 8.33
CA VAL A 39 -1.54 10.81 9.41
C VAL A 39 -2.03 10.27 10.76
N GLY A 40 -1.13 9.59 11.47
CA GLY A 40 -1.40 8.99 12.78
C GLY A 40 -2.24 7.71 12.74
N ARG A 41 -2.69 7.29 11.55
CA ARG A 41 -3.48 6.06 11.32
C ARG A 41 -2.72 5.02 10.53
N ILE A 42 -2.02 5.43 9.48
CA ILE A 42 -1.18 4.55 8.68
C ILE A 42 0.18 5.22 8.50
N LEU A 43 1.24 4.51 8.88
CA LEU A 43 2.58 4.83 8.43
C LEU A 43 2.71 4.32 6.99
N ALA A 44 2.96 5.22 6.05
CA ALA A 44 3.35 4.87 4.69
C ALA A 44 4.62 5.66 4.37
N ASP A 45 5.74 4.97 4.26
CA ASP A 45 7.03 5.58 4.01
C ASP A 45 7.55 5.21 2.63
N PHE A 46 8.19 6.16 1.95
CA PHE A 46 8.80 6.00 0.64
C PHE A 46 10.18 6.63 0.63
N ASP A 47 11.22 5.79 0.75
CA ASP A 47 12.63 6.19 0.62
C ASP A 47 13.39 5.14 -0.21
N GLY A 48 12.88 4.84 -1.42
CA GLY A 48 13.34 3.75 -2.28
C GLY A 48 12.82 2.36 -1.88
N TYR A 49 12.43 2.22 -0.61
CA TYR A 49 11.67 1.11 -0.05
C TYR A 49 10.27 1.61 0.31
N VAL A 50 9.26 0.74 0.21
CA VAL A 50 7.91 1.06 0.71
C VAL A 50 7.66 0.24 1.96
N ASN A 51 7.31 0.91 3.06
CA ASN A 51 6.80 0.26 4.26
C ASN A 51 5.44 0.84 4.60
N MET A 52 4.44 -0.04 4.77
CA MET A 52 3.08 0.35 5.16
C MET A 52 2.65 -0.40 6.41
N GLN A 53 2.29 0.35 7.45
CA GLN A 53 1.89 -0.19 8.74
C GLN A 53 0.67 0.54 9.28
N ASN A 54 -0.30 -0.22 9.79
CA ASN A 54 -1.42 0.32 10.54
C ASN A 54 -0.96 0.77 11.93
N LEU A 55 -1.39 1.95 12.36
CA LEU A 55 -1.12 2.55 13.66
C LEU A 55 -2.39 2.67 14.51
N ASP A 56 -3.58 2.37 13.95
CA ASP A 56 -4.86 2.46 14.64
C ASP A 56 -5.57 1.09 14.77
N ASP A 57 -6.79 1.13 15.30
CA ASP A 57 -7.63 -0.02 15.60
C ASP A 57 -8.57 -0.43 14.44
N VAL A 58 -8.46 0.22 13.27
CA VAL A 58 -9.32 0.00 12.10
C VAL A 58 -8.57 -0.81 11.05
N ALA A 59 -9.14 -1.89 10.55
CA ALA A 59 -8.53 -2.64 9.45
C ALA A 59 -8.65 -1.86 8.13
N TYR A 60 -7.57 -1.81 7.35
CA TYR A 60 -7.57 -1.20 6.00
C TYR A 60 -7.24 -2.24 4.94
N ARG A 61 -8.08 -2.35 3.91
CA ARG A 61 -7.77 -3.12 2.71
C ARG A 61 -7.17 -2.18 1.67
N ILE A 62 -5.99 -2.49 1.18
CA ILE A 62 -5.25 -1.69 0.22
C ILE A 62 -5.16 -2.47 -1.09
N LYS A 63 -5.43 -1.80 -2.21
CA LYS A 63 -5.20 -2.34 -3.55
C LYS A 63 -4.40 -1.35 -4.39
N PHE A 64 -3.31 -1.82 -4.99
CA PHE A 64 -2.60 -1.11 -6.05
C PHE A 64 -2.96 -1.73 -7.40
N VAL A 65 -3.40 -0.93 -8.36
CA VAL A 65 -3.65 -1.36 -9.75
C VAL A 65 -2.56 -0.77 -10.64
N PRO A 66 -1.84 -1.59 -11.43
CA PRO A 66 -0.79 -1.10 -12.30
C PRO A 66 -1.36 -0.27 -13.45
N ILE A 67 -0.72 0.85 -13.79
CA ILE A 67 -1.08 1.68 -14.96
C ILE A 67 0.02 1.57 -16.03
N SER A 68 1.24 1.99 -15.70
CA SER A 68 2.37 2.00 -16.64
C SER A 68 3.70 1.91 -15.91
N ASP A 69 4.65 1.16 -16.47
CA ASP A 69 5.99 0.92 -15.90
C ASP A 69 5.94 0.42 -14.45
N ALA A 70 4.80 -0.16 -14.06
CA ALA A 70 4.52 -0.64 -12.72
C ALA A 70 5.34 -1.89 -12.45
N PHE A 71 6.20 -1.82 -11.44
CA PHE A 71 6.97 -2.97 -10.99
C PHE A 71 7.11 -2.95 -9.48
N TYR A 72 7.29 -4.13 -8.91
CA TYR A 72 7.49 -4.27 -7.49
C TYR A 72 8.44 -5.44 -7.18
N THR A 73 8.96 -5.43 -5.96
CA THR A 73 9.64 -6.55 -5.34
C THR A 73 9.19 -6.57 -3.89
N LEU A 74 8.46 -7.61 -3.49
CA LEU A 74 8.06 -7.76 -2.09
C LEU A 74 9.31 -8.00 -1.23
N ASN A 75 9.35 -7.42 -0.03
CA ASN A 75 10.37 -7.76 0.94
C ASN A 75 10.05 -9.15 1.54
N PRO A 76 10.87 -10.18 1.32
CA PRO A 76 10.57 -11.55 1.79
C PRO A 76 10.62 -11.67 3.32
N ASP A 77 11.29 -10.75 4.01
CA ASP A 77 11.42 -10.77 5.48
C ASP A 77 10.16 -10.23 6.18
N VAL A 78 9.26 -9.59 5.44
CA VAL A 78 8.00 -9.04 5.96
C VAL A 78 6.82 -9.84 5.41
N VAL A 79 6.33 -10.78 6.21
CA VAL A 79 5.20 -11.62 5.84
C VAL A 79 3.88 -10.89 6.14
N ASN A 80 3.17 -10.48 5.09
CA ASN A 80 1.76 -10.13 5.18
C ASN A 80 0.92 -11.30 4.62
N SER A 81 0.25 -12.05 5.49
CA SER A 81 -0.53 -13.24 5.12
C SER A 81 -1.74 -12.96 4.24
N SER A 82 -2.15 -11.70 4.11
CA SER A 82 -3.24 -11.27 3.24
C SER A 82 -2.78 -10.72 1.89
N PHE A 83 -1.47 -10.70 1.64
CA PHE A 83 -0.93 -10.25 0.36
C PHE A 83 -1.31 -11.22 -0.76
N ILE A 84 -1.85 -10.68 -1.84
CA ILE A 84 -2.21 -11.37 -3.06
C ILE A 84 -1.75 -10.51 -4.24
N GLU A 85 -0.96 -11.10 -5.13
CA GLU A 85 -0.76 -10.61 -6.49
C GLU A 85 -1.81 -11.27 -7.39
N HIS A 86 -2.52 -10.45 -8.17
CA HIS A 86 -3.54 -10.89 -9.11
C HIS A 86 -2.96 -11.08 -10.50
N GLU A 87 -3.68 -11.80 -11.37
CA GLU A 87 -3.26 -12.06 -12.75
C GLU A 87 -3.08 -10.79 -13.59
N ASP A 88 -3.80 -9.71 -13.25
CA ASP A 88 -3.69 -8.39 -13.89
C ASP A 88 -2.50 -7.56 -13.37
N GLY A 89 -1.70 -8.12 -12.47
CA GLY A 89 -0.59 -7.44 -11.80
C GLY A 89 -1.02 -6.50 -10.68
N SER A 90 -2.32 -6.42 -10.37
CA SER A 90 -2.76 -5.68 -9.19
C SER A 90 -2.33 -6.39 -7.91
N LEU A 91 -2.08 -5.59 -6.88
CA LEU A 91 -1.60 -6.06 -5.57
C LEU A 91 -2.69 -5.75 -4.55
N THR A 92 -3.07 -6.70 -3.73
CA THR A 92 -4.02 -6.48 -2.62
C THR A 92 -3.46 -7.01 -1.33
N PHE A 93 -3.65 -6.26 -0.24
CA PHE A 93 -3.30 -6.69 1.11
C PHE A 93 -4.12 -5.93 2.16
N CYS A 94 -4.25 -6.52 3.34
CA CYS A 94 -4.83 -5.90 4.51
C CYS A 94 -3.73 -5.39 5.46
N LEU A 95 -3.94 -4.20 6.00
CA LEU A 95 -3.22 -3.68 7.15
C LEU A 95 -4.07 -3.96 8.39
N ASN A 96 -3.75 -5.05 9.09
CA ASN A 96 -4.46 -5.43 10.31
C ASN A 96 -4.35 -4.34 11.40
N PRO A 97 -5.38 -4.17 12.24
CA PRO A 97 -5.34 -3.27 13.39
C PRO A 97 -4.11 -3.51 14.24
N THR A 98 -3.47 -2.44 14.71
CA THR A 98 -2.51 -2.55 15.80
C THR A 98 -3.30 -2.42 17.09
N PRO A 99 -3.34 -3.44 17.96
CA PRO A 99 -4.08 -3.35 19.22
C PRO A 99 -3.54 -2.17 20.03
N THR A 100 -4.38 -1.18 20.31
CA THR A 100 -4.08 -0.16 21.32
C THR A 100 -4.11 -0.83 22.69
N THR A 101 -2.94 -1.00 23.30
CA THR A 101 -2.78 -1.40 24.71
C THR A 101 -3.38 -0.39 25.67
#